data_AF-A0A4U3ALH5-F1
#
_entry.id   AF-A0A4U3ALH5-F1
#
_cell.length_a   1.000
_cell.length_b   1.000
_cell.length_c   1.000
_cell.angle_alpha   90.00
_cell.angle_beta   90.00
_cell.angle_gamma   90.00
#
_symmetry.space_group_name_H-M   'P 1'
#
loop_
_entity.id
_entity.type
_entity.pdbx_description
1 polymer ?
#
loop_
_entity_poly.entity_id
_entity_poly.type
_entity_poly.pdbx_seq_one_letter_code
_entity_poly.pdbx_strand_id
1 'polypeptide(L)'
;MKKKKMKKLTAVVAPVLAMSMALTACSTSGGDKKTSTNSSSGGDSKSEEKLAAKQVLNRTETNEIPTMDTSKSTDTLGSQMLGNTMEGLYRLDKDNKPIPAAAESSTKSEDGKKYTFKLRKDAK
;
A
#
# COMPACT_ATOMS: atom_id res chain seq x y z
N MET A 1 -18.57 51.04 -6.67
CA MET A 1 -17.30 50.43 -6.20
C MET A 1 -17.24 48.93 -6.53
N LYS A 2 -16.66 48.48 -7.66
CA LYS A 2 -16.47 47.03 -7.93
C LYS A 2 -15.11 46.63 -8.54
N LYS A 3 -14.31 47.57 -9.01
CA LYS A 3 -13.06 47.26 -9.74
C LYS A 3 -11.78 47.13 -8.87
N LYS A 4 -11.83 47.55 -7.59
CA LYS A 4 -10.64 47.58 -6.71
C LYS A 4 -10.42 46.26 -5.94
N LYS A 5 -11.48 45.47 -5.68
CA LYS A 5 -11.38 44.16 -4.99
C LYS A 5 -10.88 43.04 -5.90
N MET A 6 -11.22 43.04 -7.19
CA MET A 6 -10.77 42.00 -8.13
C MET A 6 -9.27 42.08 -8.45
N LYS A 7 -8.66 43.27 -8.44
CA LYS A 7 -7.20 43.45 -8.64
C LYS A 7 -6.37 42.93 -7.45
N LYS A 8 -6.95 42.85 -6.26
CA LYS A 8 -6.28 42.30 -5.07
C LYS A 8 -6.37 40.77 -5.00
N LEU A 9 -7.36 40.17 -5.66
CA LEU A 9 -7.49 38.71 -5.75
C LEU A 9 -6.49 38.11 -6.76
N THR A 10 -6.22 38.78 -7.88
CA THR A 10 -5.25 38.29 -8.89
C THR A 10 -3.79 38.40 -8.46
N ALA A 11 -3.47 39.27 -7.50
CA ALA A 11 -2.10 39.42 -6.98
C ALA A 11 -1.68 38.31 -6.00
N VAL A 12 -2.62 37.52 -5.46
CA VAL A 12 -2.35 36.46 -4.47
C VAL A 12 -2.44 35.05 -5.09
N VAL A 13 -3.17 34.89 -6.20
CA VAL A 13 -3.33 33.58 -6.88
C VAL A 13 -2.13 33.22 -7.77
N ALA A 14 -1.43 34.21 -8.32
CA ALA A 14 -0.28 33.98 -9.20
C ALA A 14 0.95 33.32 -8.53
N PRO A 15 1.35 33.64 -7.27
CA PRO A 15 2.50 32.97 -6.66
C PRO A 15 2.19 31.54 -6.15
N VAL A 16 0.92 31.17 -5.91
CA VAL A 16 0.55 29.83 -5.43
C VAL A 16 0.60 28.78 -6.56
N LEU A 17 0.36 29.20 -7.81
CA LEU A 17 0.43 28.33 -8.99
C LEU A 17 1.89 28.12 -9.49
N ALA A 18 2.80 29.04 -9.16
CA ALA A 18 4.22 28.92 -9.50
C ALA A 18 4.98 27.94 -8.58
N MET A 19 4.49 27.71 -7.35
CA MET A 19 5.09 26.77 -6.40
C MET A 19 4.76 25.30 -6.71
N SER A 20 3.78 25.03 -7.58
CA SER A 20 3.34 23.67 -7.94
C SER A 20 4.22 23.02 -9.01
N MET A 21 5.02 23.79 -9.75
CA MET A 21 5.89 23.29 -10.83
C MET A 21 7.29 22.88 -10.35
N ALA A 22 7.64 23.14 -9.09
CA ALA A 22 8.96 22.80 -8.54
C ALA A 22 9.08 21.35 -8.02
N LEU A 23 7.98 20.59 -7.94
CA LEU A 23 7.99 19.22 -7.41
C LEU A 23 8.05 18.10 -8.47
N THR A 24 8.04 18.40 -9.77
CA THR A 24 8.13 17.37 -10.83
C THR A 24 9.59 16.99 -11.18
N ALA A 25 10.58 17.53 -10.48
CA ALA A 25 12.00 17.32 -10.81
C ALA A 25 12.64 16.04 -10.21
N CYS A 26 11.88 15.14 -9.56
CA CYS A 26 12.41 13.85 -9.10
C CYS A 26 11.97 12.64 -9.96
N SER A 27 11.63 12.87 -11.23
CA SER A 27 11.52 11.78 -12.22
C SER A 27 12.21 12.19 -13.52
N THR A 28 13.50 12.49 -13.42
CA THR A 28 14.39 12.43 -14.59
C THR A 28 14.66 10.97 -14.90
N SER A 29 13.92 10.46 -15.88
CA SER A 29 14.42 9.40 -16.74
C SER A 29 14.78 10.06 -18.06
N GLY A 30 16.06 9.99 -18.43
CA GLY A 30 16.58 10.41 -19.72
C GLY A 30 17.59 9.38 -20.19
N GLY A 31 17.35 8.77 -21.36
CA GLY A 31 18.33 7.95 -22.08
C GLY A 31 17.79 6.70 -22.76
N ASP A 32 17.14 6.90 -23.92
CA ASP A 32 16.88 6.01 -25.06
C ASP A 32 17.14 4.49 -25.02
N LYS A 33 16.08 3.70 -25.27
CA LYS A 33 16.09 2.62 -26.29
C LYS A 33 14.69 2.33 -26.85
N LYS A 34 14.52 2.61 -28.14
CA LYS A 34 13.41 2.20 -29.00
C LYS A 34 13.39 0.68 -29.16
N THR A 35 12.33 0.02 -28.71
CA THR A 35 11.79 -1.21 -29.34
C THR A 35 10.28 -1.12 -29.36
N SER A 36 9.73 -1.01 -30.56
CA SER A 36 8.31 -1.18 -30.85
C SER A 36 7.91 -2.63 -30.56
N THR A 37 6.81 -2.87 -29.85
CA THR A 37 5.84 -3.95 -30.16
C THR A 37 4.51 -3.68 -29.45
N ASN A 38 3.49 -3.47 -30.29
CA ASN A 38 2.04 -3.55 -30.12
C ASN A 38 1.41 -3.41 -28.72
N SER A 39 0.65 -2.32 -28.56
CA SER A 39 -0.60 -2.34 -27.82
C SER A 39 -1.56 -3.36 -28.45
N SER A 40 -2.05 -4.30 -27.65
CA SER A 40 -3.26 -5.07 -27.95
C SER A 40 -4.16 -5.01 -26.73
N SER A 41 -5.28 -4.33 -26.90
CA SER A 41 -6.45 -4.42 -26.03
C SER A 41 -7.08 -5.81 -26.18
N GLY A 42 -7.63 -6.35 -25.09
CA GLY A 42 -8.65 -7.40 -25.13
C GLY A 42 -8.22 -8.74 -24.55
N GLY A 43 -8.97 -9.19 -23.54
CA GLY A 43 -9.05 -10.61 -23.18
C GLY A 43 -9.04 -10.88 -21.69
N ASP A 44 -10.18 -10.65 -21.04
CA ASP A 44 -10.50 -11.32 -19.77
C ASP A 44 -10.71 -12.81 -20.10
N SER A 45 -9.59 -13.52 -20.22
CA SER A 45 -9.54 -14.95 -20.46
C SER A 45 -8.66 -15.51 -19.36
N LYS A 46 -9.33 -16.12 -18.36
CA LYS A 46 -8.73 -16.90 -17.30
C LYS A 46 -8.04 -18.12 -17.92
N SER A 47 -6.88 -17.87 -18.54
CA SER A 47 -5.91 -18.89 -18.84
C SER A 47 -5.37 -19.37 -17.50
N GLU A 48 -5.45 -20.67 -17.26
CA GLU A 48 -4.75 -21.29 -16.14
C GLU A 48 -3.25 -21.13 -16.42
N GLU A 49 -2.66 -20.07 -15.87
CA GLU A 49 -1.21 -19.89 -15.92
C GLU A 49 -0.55 -21.10 -15.27
N LYS A 50 0.28 -21.79 -16.05
CA LYS A 50 1.03 -22.94 -15.57
C LYS A 50 2.02 -22.47 -14.50
N LEU A 51 1.80 -22.87 -13.25
CA LEU A 51 2.73 -22.58 -12.16
C LEU A 51 4.12 -23.17 -12.42
N ALA A 52 5.16 -22.42 -12.05
CA ALA A 52 6.52 -22.94 -12.05
C ALA A 52 6.67 -24.08 -11.04
N ALA A 53 7.53 -25.05 -11.35
CA ALA A 53 7.78 -26.23 -10.52
C ALA A 53 8.35 -25.88 -9.13
N LYS A 54 9.06 -24.75 -8.99
CA LYS A 54 9.56 -24.23 -7.71
C LYS A 54 9.09 -22.78 -7.52
N GLN A 55 8.42 -22.50 -6.42
CA GLN A 55 7.98 -21.16 -6.02
C GLN A 55 8.92 -20.60 -4.95
N VAL A 56 10.17 -20.29 -5.34
CA VAL A 56 11.20 -19.81 -4.41
C VAL A 56 11.45 -18.32 -4.65
N LEU A 57 11.37 -17.54 -3.58
CA LEU A 57 11.71 -16.12 -3.57
C LEU A 57 13.04 -15.92 -2.83
N ASN A 58 14.07 -15.48 -3.55
CA ASN A 58 15.36 -15.08 -2.97
C ASN A 58 15.42 -13.56 -2.88
N ARG A 59 15.51 -13.00 -1.67
CA ARG A 59 15.60 -11.56 -1.39
C ARG A 59 16.66 -11.30 -0.32
N THR A 60 17.16 -10.06 -0.28
CA THR A 60 18.16 -9.60 0.68
C THR A 60 17.60 -8.43 1.48
N GLU A 61 18.00 -8.33 2.75
CA GLU A 61 17.73 -7.19 3.62
C GLU A 61 19.05 -6.50 3.96
N THR A 62 19.05 -5.19 4.16
CA THR A 62 20.28 -4.42 4.42
C THR A 62 20.68 -4.42 5.89
N ASN A 63 19.75 -4.77 6.78
CA ASN A 63 19.89 -4.66 8.22
C ASN A 63 19.57 -6.01 8.88
N GLU A 64 20.13 -6.24 10.06
CA GLU A 64 19.78 -7.37 10.92
C GLU A 64 18.40 -7.15 11.56
N ILE A 65 17.66 -8.24 11.85
CA ILE A 65 16.38 -8.17 12.55
C ILE A 65 16.64 -7.81 14.02
N PRO A 66 16.13 -6.67 14.54
CA PRO A 66 16.43 -6.27 15.92
C PRO A 66 15.84 -7.20 16.97
N THR A 67 14.60 -7.67 16.75
CA THR A 67 13.91 -8.63 17.62
C THR A 67 12.72 -9.27 16.90
N MET A 68 12.39 -10.51 17.27
CA MET A 68 11.16 -11.21 16.87
C MET A 68 10.13 -11.31 18.02
N ASP A 69 10.38 -10.63 19.14
CA ASP A 69 9.40 -10.46 20.22
C ASP A 69 8.39 -9.38 19.83
N THR A 70 7.14 -9.78 19.57
CA THR A 70 6.03 -8.91 19.15
C THR A 70 5.85 -7.69 20.07
N SER A 71 6.15 -7.83 21.36
CA SER A 71 5.94 -6.78 22.37
C SER A 71 7.09 -5.77 22.43
N LYS A 72 8.21 -6.06 21.75
CA LYS A 72 9.43 -5.25 21.76
C LYS A 72 9.82 -4.73 20.37
N SER A 73 9.25 -5.29 19.30
CA SER A 73 9.49 -4.83 17.94
C SER A 73 9.00 -3.40 17.75
N THR A 74 9.84 -2.54 17.18
CA THR A 74 9.52 -1.12 16.91
C THR A 74 9.91 -0.67 15.50
N ASP A 75 10.54 -1.56 14.72
CA ASP A 75 11.04 -1.27 13.38
C ASP A 75 10.24 -2.00 12.29
N THR A 76 10.44 -1.57 11.05
CA THR A 76 9.72 -2.10 9.88
C THR A 76 10.21 -3.47 9.46
N LEU A 77 11.49 -3.81 9.66
CA LEU A 77 12.03 -5.11 9.26
C LEU A 77 11.49 -6.21 10.18
N GLY A 78 11.51 -5.99 11.50
CA GLY A 78 10.83 -6.83 12.48
C GLY A 78 9.35 -6.99 12.12
N SER A 79 8.65 -5.88 11.87
CA SER A 79 7.23 -5.90 11.48
C SER A 79 6.98 -6.69 10.18
N GLN A 80 7.87 -6.61 9.19
CA GLN A 80 7.76 -7.38 7.95
C GLN A 80 7.90 -8.88 8.21
N MET A 81 8.91 -9.29 9.00
CA MET A 81 9.15 -10.70 9.29
C MET A 81 8.04 -11.28 10.17
N LEU A 82 7.60 -10.53 11.18
CA LEU A 82 6.44 -10.85 12.00
C LEU A 82 5.16 -10.94 11.17
N GLY A 83 4.92 -9.99 10.26
CA GLY A 83 3.74 -10.01 9.38
C GLY A 83 3.71 -11.19 8.40
N ASN A 84 4.86 -11.79 8.09
CA ASN A 84 4.96 -12.99 7.25
C ASN A 84 4.86 -14.30 8.04
N THR A 85 5.18 -14.30 9.35
CA THR A 85 5.31 -15.51 10.17
C THR A 85 4.25 -15.61 11.27
N MET A 86 3.58 -14.51 11.59
CA MET A 86 2.49 -14.42 12.56
C MET A 86 1.24 -13.88 11.86
N GLU A 87 0.08 -14.11 12.47
CA GLU A 87 -1.19 -13.63 11.92
C GLU A 87 -2.05 -12.98 13.01
N GLY A 88 -2.47 -11.73 12.77
CA GLY A 88 -3.37 -10.99 13.65
C GLY A 88 -4.83 -11.36 13.43
N LEU A 89 -5.75 -10.72 14.16
CA LEU A 89 -7.20 -10.94 13.97
C LEU A 89 -7.64 -10.61 12.52
N TYR A 90 -7.06 -9.56 11.97
CA TYR A 90 -7.24 -9.10 10.59
C TYR A 90 -5.86 -8.93 9.94
N ARG A 91 -5.84 -8.95 8.61
CA ARG A 91 -4.68 -8.60 7.79
C ARG A 91 -5.10 -7.71 6.62
N LEU A 92 -4.14 -7.13 5.92
CA LEU A 92 -4.40 -6.36 4.71
C LEU A 92 -4.42 -7.28 3.49
N ASP A 93 -5.35 -7.02 2.57
CA ASP A 93 -5.33 -7.61 1.23
C ASP A 93 -4.38 -6.85 0.27
N LYS A 94 -4.40 -7.22 -1.01
CA LYS A 94 -3.54 -6.62 -2.04
C LYS A 94 -3.83 -5.13 -2.28
N ASP A 95 -5.02 -4.65 -1.91
CA ASP A 95 -5.48 -3.28 -2.06
C ASP A 95 -5.44 -2.51 -0.72
N ASN A 96 -4.73 -3.07 0.27
CA ASN A 96 -4.59 -2.54 1.63
C ASN A 96 -5.92 -2.37 2.38
N LYS A 97 -6.91 -3.24 2.11
CA LYS A 97 -8.15 -3.30 2.87
C LYS A 97 -8.06 -4.35 3.98
N PRO A 98 -8.56 -4.05 5.19
CA PRO A 98 -8.56 -5.03 6.29
C PRO A 98 -9.56 -6.15 6.00
N ILE A 99 -9.07 -7.38 6.01
CA ILE A 99 -9.85 -8.61 5.83
C ILE A 99 -9.63 -9.58 7.01
N PRO A 100 -10.60 -10.47 7.33
CA PRO A 100 -10.44 -11.46 8.38
C PRO A 100 -9.22 -12.35 8.15
N ALA A 101 -8.43 -12.58 9.20
CA ALA A 101 -7.22 -13.38 9.18
C ALA A 101 -7.31 -14.51 10.22
N ALA A 102 -6.71 -14.38 11.41
CA ALA A 102 -6.90 -15.36 12.49
C ALA A 102 -8.35 -15.39 13.01
N ALA A 103 -9.08 -14.27 12.90
CA ALA A 103 -10.52 -14.25 13.07
C ALA A 103 -11.23 -14.66 11.77
N GLU A 104 -12.34 -15.40 11.88
CA GLU A 104 -13.23 -15.67 10.76
C GLU A 104 -14.29 -14.58 10.57
N SER A 105 -14.68 -13.90 11.65
CA SER A 105 -15.64 -12.80 11.64
C SER A 105 -15.51 -11.93 12.89
N SER A 106 -16.09 -10.73 12.83
CA SER A 106 -16.20 -9.85 13.99
C SER A 106 -17.54 -9.11 14.01
N THR A 107 -17.98 -8.72 15.21
CA THR A 107 -19.10 -7.81 15.43
C THR A 107 -18.66 -6.62 16.25
N LYS A 108 -19.28 -5.47 16.01
CA LYS A 108 -19.05 -4.21 16.73
C LYS A 108 -20.36 -3.79 17.41
N SER A 109 -20.31 -3.38 18.67
CA SER A 109 -21.47 -2.83 19.36
C SER A 109 -21.95 -1.52 18.73
N GLU A 110 -23.20 -1.14 19.00
CA GLU A 110 -23.79 0.11 18.49
C GLU A 110 -22.99 1.36 18.93
N ASP A 111 -22.49 1.35 20.16
CA ASP A 111 -21.66 2.43 20.71
C ASP A 111 -20.19 2.39 20.25
N GLY A 112 -19.78 1.36 19.50
CA GLY A 112 -18.45 1.19 18.95
C GLY A 112 -17.34 0.86 19.95
N LYS A 113 -17.66 0.58 21.22
CA LYS A 113 -16.68 0.34 22.28
C LYS A 113 -16.39 -1.14 22.55
N LYS A 114 -17.23 -2.05 22.04
CA LYS A 114 -17.06 -3.49 22.20
C LYS A 114 -16.95 -4.18 20.85
N TYR A 115 -15.90 -4.96 20.69
CA TYR A 115 -15.67 -5.82 19.52
C TYR A 115 -15.65 -7.27 19.97
N THR A 116 -16.38 -8.13 19.25
CA THR A 116 -16.38 -9.58 19.48
C THR A 116 -15.82 -10.26 18.25
N PHE A 117 -14.76 -11.04 18.41
CA PHE A 117 -14.13 -11.78 17.31
C PHE A 117 -14.42 -13.27 17.47
N LYS A 118 -14.79 -13.92 16.36
CA LYS A 118 -14.83 -15.38 16.29
C LYS A 118 -13.52 -15.85 15.66
N LEU A 119 -12.79 -16.72 16.36
CA LEU A 119 -11.52 -17.25 15.89
C LEU A 119 -11.72 -18.52 15.06
N ARG A 120 -10.80 -18.76 14.12
CA ARG A 120 -10.74 -20.02 13.38
C ARG A 120 -10.43 -21.17 14.32
N LYS A 121 -11.27 -22.21 14.33
CA LYS A 121 -11.13 -23.36 15.24
C LYS A 121 -9.99 -24.32 14.87
N ASP A 122 -9.55 -24.25 13.63
CA ASP A 122 -8.53 -25.10 13.02
C ASP A 122 -7.14 -24.43 12.99
N ALA A 123 -7.04 -23.16 13.38
CA ALA A 123 -5.77 -22.46 13.51
C ALA A 123 -4.88 -23.11 14.57
N LYS A 124 -3.56 -23.18 14.31
CA LYS A 124 -2.54 -23.84 15.14
C LYS A 124 -1.27 -23.02 15.18
#